data_AF-A0A292RZ23-F1
#
_entry.id   AF-A0A292RZ23-F1
#
_cell.length_a   1.000
_cell.length_b   1.000
_cell.length_c   1.000
_cell.angle_alpha   90.00
_cell.angle_beta   90.00
_cell.angle_gamma   90.00
#
_symmetry.space_group_name_H-M   'P 1'
#
loop_
_entity.id
_entity.type
_entity.pdbx_description
1 polymer ?
#
loop_
_entity_poly.entity_id
_entity_poly.type
_entity_poly.pdbx_seq_one_letter_code
_entity_poly.pdbx_strand_id
1 'polypeptide(L)'
;EGQAENAPSELILGKFKSVDELMKAYEKLEKFQGLQSHELGKLRQNSSMLDNITKAWTERDKIFNAKEAIEAAANKYNTPEYFQDPMFREIYKEAYKALGANLDADKFVSLIENYVTSRIYALEKTKSAQNETEKAIGSMSFSQNKTNSITPPRKRLDEMTPKEVDDLLERLI
;
A
#
# COMPACT_ATOMS: atom_id res chain seq x y z
N GLU A 1 6.33 19.38 96.30
CA GLU A 1 7.39 18.35 96.19
C GLU A 1 6.71 16.99 96.22
N GLY A 2 6.94 16.00 95.36
CA GLY A 2 7.80 15.85 94.18
C GLY A 2 6.99 15.07 93.12
N GLN A 3 7.12 15.45 91.85
CA GLN A 3 8.04 14.89 90.87
C GLN A 3 7.50 13.62 90.18
N ALA A 4 7.35 13.79 88.87
CA ALA A 4 6.99 12.85 87.83
C ALA A 4 7.63 11.46 87.95
N GLU A 5 6.90 10.45 87.47
CA GLU A 5 7.38 9.58 86.39
C GLU A 5 6.21 8.79 85.81
N ASN A 6 5.60 9.34 84.75
CA ASN A 6 4.85 8.54 83.79
C ASN A 6 5.86 7.58 83.15
N ALA A 7 5.94 6.36 83.66
CA ALA A 7 6.78 5.33 83.08
C ALA A 7 6.22 4.97 81.68
N PRO A 8 6.96 5.23 80.59
CA PRO A 8 6.53 4.84 79.23
C PRO A 8 6.51 3.31 79.03
N SER A 9 6.83 2.55 80.08
CA SER A 9 7.09 1.12 80.08
C SER A 9 5.84 0.24 80.16
N GLU A 10 4.75 0.70 80.79
CA GLU A 10 3.56 -0.15 81.00
C GLU A 10 2.77 -0.41 79.72
N LEU A 11 2.78 0.53 78.75
CA LEU A 11 2.13 0.33 77.46
C LEU A 11 2.84 -0.72 76.59
N ILE A 12 4.14 -0.93 76.81
CA ILE A 12 5.00 -1.85 76.05
C ILE A 12 4.81 -3.31 76.53
N LEU A 13 4.45 -3.48 77.80
CA LEU A 13 4.39 -4.78 78.49
C LEU A 13 3.14 -5.63 78.19
N GLY A 14 2.14 -5.10 77.47
CA GLY A 14 0.91 -5.83 77.16
C GLY A 14 1.07 -6.94 76.10
N LYS A 15 2.11 -6.88 75.26
CA LYS A 15 2.38 -7.88 74.19
C LYS A 15 3.82 -8.40 74.15
N PHE A 16 4.76 -7.75 74.83
CA PHE A 16 6.16 -8.15 74.91
C PHE A 16 6.59 -8.14 76.38
N LYS A 17 7.31 -9.17 76.84
CA LYS A 17 7.68 -9.33 78.25
C LYS A 17 8.81 -8.41 78.69
N SER A 18 9.55 -7.82 77.74
CA SER A 18 10.59 -6.84 78.00
C SER A 18 10.85 -5.93 76.80
N VAL A 19 11.52 -4.79 77.04
CA VAL A 19 12.00 -3.89 75.98
C VAL A 19 12.97 -4.62 75.03
N ASP A 20 13.78 -5.55 75.55
CA ASP A 20 14.66 -6.39 74.72
C ASP A 20 13.89 -7.33 73.79
N GLU A 21 12.74 -7.86 74.23
CA GLU A 21 11.89 -8.71 73.40
C GLU A 21 11.20 -7.89 72.30
N LEU A 22 10.78 -6.65 72.61
CA LEU A 22 10.28 -5.69 71.63
C LEU A 22 11.35 -5.34 70.59
N MET A 23 12.59 -5.04 71.02
CA MET A 23 13.71 -4.76 70.10
C MET A 23 14.01 -5.94 69.18
N LYS A 24 14.07 -7.16 69.73
CA LYS A 24 14.27 -8.38 68.93
C LYS A 24 13.12 -8.62 67.94
N ALA A 25 11.88 -8.32 68.31
CA ALA A 25 10.74 -8.43 67.41
C ALA A 25 10.79 -7.38 66.30
N TYR A 26 11.21 -6.15 66.62
CA TYR A 26 11.41 -5.08 65.64
C TYR A 26 12.53 -5.42 64.64
N GLU A 27 13.68 -5.88 65.11
CA GLU A 27 14.79 -6.32 64.23
C GLU A 27 14.37 -7.47 63.31
N LYS A 28 13.55 -8.42 63.81
CA LYS A 28 12.99 -9.50 62.99
C LYS A 28 12.01 -8.97 61.96
N LEU A 29 11.15 -8.02 62.34
CA LEU A 29 10.20 -7.40 61.43
C LEU A 29 10.91 -6.61 60.32
N GLU A 30 11.94 -5.86 60.66
CA GLU A 30 12.75 -5.10 59.71
C GLU A 30 13.46 -6.04 58.71
N LYS A 31 14.07 -7.13 59.21
CA LYS A 31 14.65 -8.18 58.35
C LYS A 31 13.60 -8.80 57.44
N PHE A 32 12.41 -9.08 57.96
CA PHE A 32 11.32 -9.68 57.18
C PHE A 32 10.79 -8.73 56.10
N GLN A 33 10.60 -7.45 56.42
CA GLN A 33 10.22 -6.42 55.45
C GLN A 33 11.28 -6.25 54.35
N GLY A 34 12.58 -6.32 54.71
CA GLY A 34 13.68 -6.31 53.75
C GLY A 34 13.63 -7.50 52.78
N LEU A 35 13.40 -8.71 53.31
CA LEU A 35 13.25 -9.92 52.50
C LEU A 35 12.03 -9.84 51.56
N GLN A 36 10.87 -9.42 52.08
CA GLN A 36 9.66 -9.24 51.26
C GLN A 36 9.86 -8.19 50.16
N SER A 37 10.54 -7.08 50.47
CA SER A 37 10.83 -6.04 49.48
C SER A 37 11.75 -6.56 48.37
N HIS A 38 12.74 -7.39 48.72
CA HIS A 38 13.62 -8.03 47.75
C HIS A 38 12.91 -9.05 46.88
N GLU A 39 12.07 -9.90 47.48
CA GLU A 39 11.23 -10.85 46.74
C GLU A 39 10.26 -10.12 45.80
N LEU A 40 9.59 -9.07 46.28
CA LEU A 40 8.72 -8.24 45.45
C LEU A 40 9.48 -7.59 44.29
N GLY A 41 10.71 -7.14 44.53
CA GLY A 41 11.61 -6.62 43.49
C GLY A 41 11.90 -7.67 42.40
N LYS A 42 12.25 -8.90 42.80
CA LYS A 42 12.43 -10.02 41.87
C LYS A 42 11.16 -10.37 41.09
N LEU A 43 10.01 -10.40 41.76
CA LEU A 43 8.73 -10.67 41.11
C LEU A 43 8.42 -9.61 40.03
N ARG A 44 8.64 -8.33 40.34
CA ARG A 44 8.46 -7.24 39.36
C ARG A 44 9.40 -7.38 38.17
N GLN A 45 10.66 -7.71 38.41
CA GLN A 45 11.62 -7.97 37.34
C GLN A 45 11.18 -9.14 36.46
N ASN A 46 10.79 -10.26 37.05
CA ASN A 46 10.29 -11.43 36.32
C ASN A 46 9.01 -11.10 35.52
N SER A 47 8.08 -10.34 36.11
CA SER A 47 6.88 -9.89 35.41
C SER A 47 7.23 -9.07 34.16
N SER A 48 8.17 -8.13 34.27
CA SER A 48 8.60 -7.33 33.12
C SER A 48 9.28 -8.18 32.03
N MET A 49 10.03 -9.22 32.42
CA MET A 49 10.62 -10.17 31.48
C MET A 49 9.55 -10.99 30.77
N LEU A 50 8.54 -11.47 31.49
CA LEU A 50 7.42 -12.21 30.91
C LEU A 50 6.64 -11.34 29.92
N ASP A 51 6.35 -10.08 30.26
CA ASP A 51 5.67 -9.15 29.35
C ASP A 51 6.47 -8.94 28.05
N ASN A 52 7.78 -8.82 28.15
CA ASN A 52 8.66 -8.69 26.98
C ASN A 52 8.68 -9.97 26.14
N ILE A 53 8.71 -11.14 26.77
CA ILE A 53 8.62 -12.43 26.08
C ILE A 53 7.27 -12.56 25.37
N THR A 54 6.17 -12.21 26.01
CA THR A 54 4.83 -12.24 25.40
C THR A 54 4.76 -11.31 24.19
N LYS A 55 5.29 -10.09 24.28
CA LYS A 55 5.39 -9.18 23.13
C LYS A 55 6.18 -9.80 21.98
N ALA A 56 7.35 -10.35 22.26
CA ALA A 56 8.19 -11.01 21.25
C ALA A 56 7.47 -12.21 20.58
N TRP A 57 6.71 -12.99 21.34
CA TRP A 57 5.88 -14.06 20.79
C TRP A 57 4.79 -13.52 19.86
N THR A 58 4.06 -12.48 20.27
CA THR A 58 3.02 -11.89 19.41
C THR A 58 3.59 -11.28 18.12
N GLU A 59 4.79 -10.70 18.17
CA GLU A 59 5.48 -10.19 16.98
C GLU A 59 5.91 -11.33 16.06
N ARG A 60 6.44 -12.42 16.64
CA ARG A 60 6.80 -13.62 15.90
C ARG A 60 5.60 -14.22 15.18
N ASP A 61 4.45 -14.33 15.84
CA ASP A 61 3.24 -14.87 15.24
C ASP A 61 2.74 -13.99 14.09
N LYS A 62 2.80 -12.66 14.24
CA LYS A 62 2.49 -11.72 13.14
C LYS A 62 3.40 -11.93 11.93
N ILE A 63 4.71 -12.09 12.15
CA ILE A 63 5.68 -12.35 11.08
C ILE A 63 5.40 -13.70 10.41
N PHE A 64 5.09 -14.73 11.19
CA PHE A 64 4.79 -16.06 10.68
C PHE A 64 3.55 -16.04 9.78
N ASN A 65 2.44 -15.46 10.26
CA ASN A 65 1.21 -15.35 9.49
C ASN A 65 1.40 -14.50 8.22
N ALA A 66 2.16 -13.42 8.31
CA ALA A 66 2.51 -12.58 7.16
C ALA A 66 3.31 -13.37 6.10
N LYS A 67 4.27 -14.19 6.54
CA LYS A 67 5.08 -15.02 5.65
C LYS A 67 4.20 -16.05 4.94
N GLU A 68 3.32 -16.73 5.67
CA GLU A 68 2.40 -17.72 5.10
C GLU A 68 1.46 -17.09 4.06
N ALA A 69 0.92 -15.90 4.34
CA ALA A 69 0.08 -15.16 3.40
C ALA A 69 0.84 -14.77 2.11
N ILE A 70 2.08 -14.29 2.24
CA ILE A 70 2.94 -13.96 1.09
C ILE A 70 3.25 -15.21 0.28
N GLU A 71 3.60 -16.33 0.93
CA GLU A 71 3.89 -17.60 0.25
C GLU A 71 2.65 -18.14 -0.47
N ALA A 72 1.46 -18.05 0.15
CA ALA A 72 0.21 -18.43 -0.50
C ALA A 72 -0.07 -17.59 -1.76
N ALA A 73 0.11 -16.27 -1.69
CA ALA A 73 -0.04 -15.39 -2.85
C ALA A 73 1.00 -15.68 -3.94
N ALA A 74 2.28 -15.84 -3.55
CA ALA A 74 3.36 -16.16 -4.46
C ALA A 74 3.13 -17.48 -5.18
N ASN A 75 2.63 -18.50 -4.48
CA ASN A 75 2.30 -19.80 -5.07
C ASN A 75 1.10 -19.72 -6.02
N LYS A 76 0.05 -18.96 -5.64
CA LYS A 76 -1.15 -18.78 -6.46
C LYS A 76 -0.85 -18.05 -7.78
N TYR A 77 0.01 -17.05 -7.72
CA TYR A 77 0.40 -16.20 -8.85
C TYR A 77 1.81 -16.51 -9.35
N ASN A 78 2.25 -17.77 -9.24
CA ASN A 78 3.57 -18.20 -9.72
C ASN A 78 3.60 -18.40 -11.24
N THR A 79 3.29 -17.35 -11.99
CA THR A 79 3.29 -17.38 -13.46
C THR A 79 4.23 -16.29 -14.03
N PRO A 80 4.65 -16.42 -15.31
CA PRO A 80 5.49 -15.44 -16.00
C PRO A 80 4.99 -14.00 -15.90
N GLU A 81 3.67 -13.82 -15.86
CA GLU A 81 3.00 -12.51 -15.86
C GLU A 81 3.00 -11.81 -14.48
N TYR A 82 3.27 -12.56 -13.39
CA TYR A 82 3.24 -12.04 -12.03
C TYR A 82 4.54 -12.36 -11.28
N PHE A 83 4.56 -13.30 -10.32
CA PHE A 83 5.70 -13.45 -9.40
C PHE A 83 6.98 -13.99 -10.04
N GLN A 84 6.94 -14.50 -11.28
CA GLN A 84 8.18 -14.78 -12.01
C GLN A 84 8.80 -13.51 -12.60
N ASP A 85 7.99 -12.49 -12.92
CA ASP A 85 8.47 -11.18 -13.35
C ASP A 85 9.10 -10.42 -12.15
N PRO A 86 10.36 -9.95 -12.27
CA PRO A 86 10.97 -9.06 -11.29
C PRO A 86 10.16 -7.78 -11.02
N MET A 87 9.54 -7.19 -12.05
CA MET A 87 8.84 -5.91 -11.93
C MET A 87 7.57 -6.04 -11.09
N PHE A 88 6.75 -7.07 -11.37
CA PHE A 88 5.56 -7.33 -10.57
C PHE A 88 5.91 -7.61 -9.10
N ARG A 89 7.00 -8.35 -8.84
CA ARG A 89 7.49 -8.59 -7.48
C ARG A 89 7.83 -7.31 -6.73
N GLU A 90 8.44 -6.33 -7.40
CA GLU A 90 8.74 -5.04 -6.80
C GLU A 90 7.47 -4.26 -6.45
N ILE A 91 6.52 -4.17 -7.38
CA ILE A 91 5.25 -3.47 -7.15
C ILE A 91 4.45 -4.16 -6.03
N TYR A 92 4.39 -5.49 -6.03
CA TYR A 92 3.73 -6.25 -4.97
C TYR A 92 4.42 -6.03 -3.61
N LYS A 93 5.75 -6.00 -3.58
CA LYS A 93 6.53 -5.72 -2.36
C LYS A 93 6.25 -4.32 -1.82
N GLU A 94 6.14 -3.31 -2.68
CA GLU A 94 5.77 -1.95 -2.27
C GLU A 94 4.33 -1.87 -1.75
N ALA A 95 3.38 -2.50 -2.45
CA ALA A 95 2.00 -2.59 -2.01
C ALA A 95 1.89 -3.27 -0.64
N TYR A 96 2.66 -4.35 -0.43
CA TYR A 96 2.70 -5.06 0.84
C TYR A 96 3.37 -4.23 1.94
N LYS A 97 4.41 -3.43 1.63
CA LYS A 97 5.00 -2.50 2.61
C LYS A 97 4.01 -1.41 3.05
N ALA A 98 3.14 -0.96 2.14
CA ALA A 98 2.15 0.07 2.44
C ALA A 98 0.95 -0.46 3.23
N LEU A 99 0.42 -1.63 2.86
CA LEU A 99 -0.84 -2.17 3.39
C LEU A 99 -0.64 -3.29 4.44
N GLY A 100 0.54 -3.93 4.45
CA GLY A 100 0.85 -5.05 5.32
C GLY A 100 -0.13 -6.22 5.15
N ALA A 101 -0.55 -6.80 6.27
CA ALA A 101 -1.48 -7.93 6.30
C ALA A 101 -2.88 -7.62 5.75
N ASN A 102 -3.22 -6.35 5.49
CA ASN A 102 -4.49 -5.96 4.88
C ASN A 102 -4.45 -6.01 3.34
N LEU A 103 -3.30 -6.33 2.74
CA LEU A 103 -3.19 -6.48 1.29
C LEU A 103 -3.91 -7.75 0.84
N ASP A 104 -5.01 -7.56 0.11
CA ASP A 104 -5.66 -8.63 -0.64
C ASP A 104 -4.96 -8.80 -1.99
N ALA A 105 -4.26 -9.93 -2.16
CA ALA A 105 -3.51 -10.25 -3.36
C ALA A 105 -4.41 -10.36 -4.61
N ASP A 106 -5.61 -10.92 -4.46
CA ASP A 106 -6.53 -11.13 -5.58
C ASP A 106 -7.07 -9.80 -6.09
N LYS A 107 -7.47 -8.94 -5.15
CA LYS A 107 -7.91 -7.59 -5.46
C LYS A 107 -6.78 -6.77 -6.09
N PHE A 108 -5.56 -6.88 -5.56
CA PHE A 108 -4.39 -6.20 -6.12
C PHE A 108 -4.13 -6.60 -7.57
N VAL A 109 -4.11 -7.91 -7.85
CA VAL A 109 -3.93 -8.43 -9.22
C VAL A 109 -5.04 -7.94 -10.14
N SER A 110 -6.31 -8.02 -9.71
CA SER A 110 -7.43 -7.55 -10.52
C SER A 110 -7.35 -6.06 -10.87
N LEU A 111 -6.84 -5.22 -9.97
CA LEU A 111 -6.67 -3.79 -10.22
C LEU A 111 -5.58 -3.53 -11.26
N ILE A 112 -4.49 -4.28 -11.20
CA ILE A 112 -3.41 -4.20 -12.20
C ILE A 112 -3.92 -4.63 -13.56
N GLU A 113 -4.59 -5.78 -13.64
CA GLU A 113 -5.16 -6.29 -14.90
C GLU A 113 -6.13 -5.29 -15.53
N ASN A 114 -7.09 -4.79 -14.74
CA ASN A 114 -8.06 -3.80 -15.22
C ASN A 114 -7.39 -2.53 -15.73
N TYR A 115 -6.33 -2.07 -15.06
CA TYR A 115 -5.56 -0.92 -15.51
C TYR A 115 -4.84 -1.19 -16.84
N VAL A 116 -4.18 -2.35 -16.96
CA VAL A 116 -3.47 -2.75 -18.19
C VAL A 116 -4.45 -2.89 -19.35
N THR A 117 -5.57 -3.59 -19.17
CA THR A 117 -6.61 -3.73 -20.20
C THR A 117 -7.16 -2.36 -20.62
N SER A 118 -7.41 -1.46 -19.67
CA SER A 118 -7.89 -0.10 -19.96
C SER A 118 -6.87 0.70 -20.78
N ARG A 119 -5.58 0.56 -20.49
CA ARG A 119 -4.49 1.22 -21.22
C ARG A 119 -4.35 0.68 -22.64
N ILE A 120 -4.40 -0.65 -22.82
CA ILE A 120 -4.37 -1.28 -24.15
C ILE A 120 -5.54 -0.78 -24.98
N TYR A 121 -6.76 -0.82 -24.42
CA TYR A 121 -7.96 -0.36 -25.11
C TYR A 121 -7.89 1.12 -25.52
N ALA A 122 -7.38 1.99 -24.63
CA ALA A 122 -7.19 3.40 -24.95
C ALA A 122 -6.19 3.59 -26.10
N LEU A 123 -5.06 2.86 -26.09
CA LEU A 123 -4.07 2.90 -27.15
C LEU A 123 -4.63 2.42 -28.49
N GLU A 124 -5.34 1.30 -28.49
CA GLU A 124 -6.00 0.77 -29.69
C GLU A 124 -7.00 1.77 -30.26
N LYS A 125 -7.81 2.42 -29.41
CA LYS A 125 -8.71 3.50 -29.85
C LYS A 125 -7.96 4.67 -30.47
N THR A 126 -6.87 5.11 -29.86
CA THR A 126 -6.08 6.22 -30.42
C THR A 126 -5.48 5.87 -31.78
N LYS A 127 -4.99 4.63 -31.94
CA LYS A 127 -4.45 4.14 -33.21
C LYS A 127 -5.54 4.02 -34.28
N SER A 128 -6.72 3.51 -33.92
CA SER A 128 -7.88 3.44 -34.82
C SER A 128 -8.33 4.82 -35.28
N ALA A 129 -8.41 5.79 -34.36
CA ALA A 129 -8.74 7.17 -34.70
C ALA A 129 -7.70 7.80 -35.65
N GLN A 130 -6.40 7.58 -35.39
CA GLN A 130 -5.33 8.04 -36.29
C GLN A 130 -5.47 7.43 -37.69
N ASN A 131 -5.67 6.11 -37.78
CA ASN A 131 -5.85 5.42 -39.05
C ASN A 131 -7.08 5.91 -39.83
N GLU A 132 -8.20 6.18 -39.15
CA GLU A 132 -9.40 6.75 -39.79
C GLU A 132 -9.14 8.17 -40.29
N THR A 133 -8.43 8.97 -39.50
CA THR A 133 -8.06 10.34 -39.88
C THR A 133 -7.13 10.34 -41.09
N GLU A 134 -6.13 9.48 -41.11
CA GLU A 134 -5.22 9.31 -42.26
C GLU A 134 -5.95 8.83 -43.52
N LYS A 135 -6.87 7.86 -43.39
CA LYS A 135 -7.72 7.41 -44.49
C LYS A 135 -8.62 8.54 -45.01
N ALA A 136 -9.23 9.31 -44.11
CA ALA A 136 -10.06 10.45 -44.47
C ALA A 136 -9.23 11.52 -45.21
N ILE A 137 -8.05 11.90 -44.68
CA ILE A 137 -7.12 12.83 -45.34
C ILE A 137 -6.72 12.30 -46.72
N GLY A 138 -6.29 11.03 -46.82
CA GLY A 138 -5.92 10.42 -48.10
C GLY A 138 -7.06 10.43 -49.12
N SER A 139 -8.29 10.17 -48.68
CA SER A 139 -9.49 10.24 -49.52
C SER A 139 -9.83 11.67 -49.96
N MET A 140 -9.65 12.66 -49.08
CA MET A 140 -9.83 14.08 -49.40
C MET A 140 -8.77 14.57 -50.38
N SER A 141 -7.50 14.19 -50.22
CA SER A 141 -6.43 14.51 -51.17
C SER A 141 -6.68 13.88 -52.54
N PHE A 142 -7.23 12.66 -52.60
CA PHE A 142 -7.62 12.03 -53.87
C PHE A 142 -8.83 12.73 -54.51
N SER A 143 -9.76 13.24 -53.70
CA SER A 143 -10.89 14.05 -54.18
C SER A 143 -10.47 15.43 -54.67
N GLN A 144 -9.45 16.06 -54.05
CA GLN A 144 -8.92 17.35 -54.52
C GLN A 144 -8.08 17.21 -55.80
N ASN A 145 -7.38 16.10 -55.98
CA ASN A 145 -6.59 15.84 -57.19
C ASN A 145 -7.41 15.33 -58.39
N LYS A 146 -8.71 15.09 -58.23
CA LYS A 146 -9.65 14.71 -59.31
C LYS A 146 -10.46 15.88 -59.89
N THR A 147 -10.06 17.12 -59.64
CA THR A 147 -10.39 18.18 -60.59
C THR A 147 -9.29 18.21 -61.63
N ASN A 148 -9.43 17.41 -62.69
CA ASN A 148 -8.86 17.79 -63.97
C ASN A 148 -9.29 19.25 -64.17
N SER A 149 -8.35 20.16 -64.06
CA SER A 149 -8.55 21.58 -64.33
C SER A 149 -8.88 21.69 -65.82
N ILE A 150 -10.14 21.44 -66.18
CA ILE A 150 -10.74 22.02 -67.36
C ILE A 150 -10.84 23.49 -67.01
N THR A 151 -9.82 24.24 -67.41
CA THR A 151 -9.87 25.70 -67.38
C THR A 151 -11.18 26.11 -68.06
N PRO A 152 -12.08 26.82 -67.36
CA PRO A 152 -13.37 27.17 -67.96
C PRO A 152 -13.11 27.99 -69.22
N PRO A 153 -13.85 27.72 -70.32
CA PRO A 153 -13.66 28.45 -71.55
C PRO A 153 -13.88 29.96 -71.33
N ARG A 154 -12.96 30.78 -71.85
CA ARG A 154 -13.00 32.23 -71.70
C ARG A 154 -14.15 32.89 -72.50
N LYS A 155 -14.71 32.18 -73.47
CA LYS A 155 -15.79 32.63 -74.36
C LYS A 155 -17.06 31.83 -74.07
N ARG A 156 -18.23 32.45 -74.29
CA ARG A 156 -19.51 31.71 -74.25
C ARG A 156 -19.63 30.81 -75.48
N LEU A 157 -20.44 29.76 -75.41
CA LEU A 157 -20.60 28.78 -76.51
C LEU A 157 -20.96 29.45 -77.84
N ASP A 158 -21.79 30.51 -77.77
CA ASP A 158 -22.27 31.27 -78.92
C ASP A 158 -21.20 32.20 -79.54
N GLU A 159 -20.08 32.40 -78.85
CA GLU A 159 -18.96 33.24 -79.26
C GLU A 159 -17.77 32.42 -79.77
N MET A 160 -17.89 31.09 -79.77
CA MET A 160 -16.88 30.18 -80.26
C MET A 160 -17.07 29.87 -81.73
N THR A 161 -15.97 29.80 -82.46
CA THR A 161 -15.99 29.26 -83.82
C THR A 161 -16.23 27.75 -83.80
N PRO A 162 -16.78 27.15 -84.87
CA PRO A 162 -17.06 25.72 -84.92
C PRO A 162 -15.86 24.83 -84.54
N LYS A 163 -14.64 25.25 -84.93
CA LYS A 163 -13.39 24.55 -84.59
C LYS A 163 -13.05 24.62 -83.10
N GLU A 164 -13.29 25.75 -82.45
CA GLU A 164 -13.06 25.91 -81.00
C GLU A 164 -14.05 25.07 -80.17
N VAL A 165 -15.27 24.85 -80.70
CA VAL A 165 -16.27 23.97 -80.09
C VAL A 165 -15.88 22.50 -80.25
N ASP A 166 -15.45 22.10 -81.45
CA ASP A 166 -14.99 20.72 -81.71
C ASP A 166 -13.77 20.36 -80.83
N ASP A 167 -12.79 21.26 -80.70
CA ASP A 167 -11.63 21.08 -79.82
C ASP A 167 -12.03 20.96 -78.33
N LEU A 168 -13.09 21.65 -77.91
CA LEU A 168 -13.64 21.56 -76.55
C LEU A 168 -14.38 20.26 -76.30
N LEU A 169 -15.15 19.80 -77.29
CA LEU A 169 -15.86 18.52 -77.23
C LEU A 169 -14.88 17.36 -77.23
N GLU A 170 -13.81 17.42 -78.03
CA GLU A 170 -12.75 16.41 -78.07
C GLU A 170 -11.95 16.35 -76.75
N ARG A 171 -11.86 17.47 -76.02
CA ARG A 171 -11.29 17.52 -74.65
C ARG A 171 -12.21 16.97 -73.56
N LEU A 172 -13.50 16.82 -73.83
CA LEU A 172 -14.52 16.36 -72.87
C LEU A 172 -14.83 14.87 -72.99
N ILE A 173 -14.42 14.22 -74.09
CA ILE A 173 -14.50 12.76 -74.33
C ILE A 173 -13.26 12.07 -73.78
#